data_AF-A0A2M9XIK1-F1
#
_entry.id   AF-A0A2M9XIK1-F1
#
_cell.length_a   1.000
_cell.length_b   1.000
_cell.length_c   1.000
_cell.angle_alpha   90.00
_cell.angle_beta   90.00
_cell.angle_gamma   90.00
#
_symmetry.space_group_name_H-M   'P 1'
#
loop_
_entity.id
_entity.type
_entity.pdbx_description
1 polymer ?
#
loop_
_entity_poly.entity_id
_entity_poly.type
_entity_poly.pdbx_seq_one_letter_code
_entity_poly.pdbx_strand_id
1 'polypeptide(L)'
;MKKKNVFRVIAIVAFYLSLLPVGLFAEEDDHYIQPDDYFVSREEYNDQTYINVYLAKEMTPASATKTKGEGEFMQVTDGKKYWTKNFYITRIATDKDLKLGVKVIIFDRSNEDGYRAPESKEEARTENWFMAKITDTSDLFKGIVTVSGGYKILKNNLRVIIPKATVTPKGGK
;
A
#
# COMPACT_ATOMS: atom_id res chain seq x y z
N MET A 1 -7.82 26.68 52.35
CA MET A 1 -6.57 26.73 51.54
C MET A 1 -6.18 25.42 50.83
N LYS A 2 -6.72 24.23 51.17
CA LYS A 2 -6.30 22.94 50.55
C LYS A 2 -6.88 22.63 49.14
N LYS A 3 -8.09 23.11 48.80
CA LYS A 3 -8.79 22.75 47.55
C LYS A 3 -8.18 23.34 46.26
N LYS A 4 -7.59 24.55 46.32
CA LYS A 4 -6.98 25.21 45.14
C LYS A 4 -5.71 24.49 44.64
N ASN A 5 -4.96 23.87 45.55
CA ASN A 5 -3.73 23.15 45.20
C ASN A 5 -4.04 21.80 44.53
N VAL A 6 -5.12 21.12 44.95
CA VAL A 6 -5.60 19.89 44.31
C VAL A 6 -6.07 20.16 42.88
N PHE A 7 -6.83 21.23 42.65
CA PHE A 7 -7.26 21.62 41.31
C PHE A 7 -6.09 21.98 40.38
N ARG A 8 -5.05 22.66 40.90
CA ARG A 8 -3.84 22.95 40.13
C ARG A 8 -3.06 21.68 39.77
N VAL A 9 -2.92 20.73 40.68
CA VAL A 9 -2.22 19.46 40.42
C VAL A 9 -2.99 18.63 39.39
N ILE A 10 -4.32 18.56 39.48
CA ILE A 10 -5.16 17.85 38.49
C ILE A 10 -5.04 18.50 37.10
N ALA A 11 -5.07 19.83 37.02
CA ALA A 11 -4.93 20.55 35.75
C ALA A 11 -3.54 20.35 35.12
N ILE A 12 -2.48 20.32 35.93
CA ILE A 12 -1.11 20.07 35.47
C ILE A 12 -0.96 18.64 34.97
N VAL A 13 -1.50 17.65 35.69
CA VAL A 13 -1.46 16.23 35.27
C VAL A 13 -2.28 16.01 33.99
N ALA A 14 -3.45 16.61 33.86
CA ALA A 14 -4.25 16.54 32.64
C ALA A 14 -3.55 17.19 31.44
N PHE A 15 -2.84 18.30 31.65
CA PHE A 15 -2.04 18.95 30.62
C PHE A 15 -0.86 18.08 30.18
N TYR A 16 -0.15 17.45 31.11
CA TYR A 16 0.92 16.50 30.78
C TYR A 16 0.40 15.21 30.11
N LEU A 17 -0.79 14.71 30.45
CA LEU A 17 -1.42 13.59 29.74
C LEU A 17 -1.81 13.97 28.30
N SER A 18 -2.21 15.23 28.05
CA SER A 18 -2.53 15.72 26.71
C SER A 18 -1.31 16.00 25.82
N LEU A 19 -0.12 16.05 26.43
CA LEU A 19 1.17 16.19 25.75
C LEU A 19 1.85 14.83 25.50
N LEU A 20 1.23 13.71 25.89
CA LEU A 20 1.68 12.41 25.42
C LEU A 20 1.53 12.41 23.90
N PRO A 21 2.61 12.21 23.12
CA PRO A 21 2.48 11.98 21.70
C PRO A 21 1.62 10.74 21.57
N VAL A 22 0.39 10.89 21.08
CA VAL A 22 -0.39 9.76 20.59
C VAL A 22 0.50 9.17 19.51
N GLY A 23 1.15 8.05 19.84
CA GLY A 23 2.25 7.51 19.08
C GLY A 23 1.87 7.47 17.61
N LEU A 24 2.71 8.09 16.79
CA LEU A 24 2.63 8.19 15.35
C LEU A 24 2.81 6.78 14.76
N PHE A 25 1.84 5.89 14.98
CA PHE A 25 1.77 4.65 14.22
C PHE A 25 1.47 5.08 12.78
N ALA A 26 2.33 4.68 11.84
CA ALA A 26 2.01 4.77 10.42
C ALA A 26 0.69 4.02 10.23
N GLU A 27 -0.39 4.77 10.01
CA GLU A 27 -1.73 4.22 9.82
C GLU A 27 -1.68 3.33 8.58
N GLU A 28 -1.73 2.02 8.79
CA GLU A 28 -1.86 1.04 7.72
C GLU A 28 -3.31 1.00 7.27
N ASP A 29 -3.55 0.83 5.97
CA ASP A 29 -4.90 0.74 5.42
C ASP A 29 -5.53 -0.64 5.66
N ASP A 30 -6.75 -0.85 5.17
CA ASP A 30 -7.49 -2.13 5.34
C ASP A 30 -6.78 -3.34 4.69
N HIS A 31 -5.72 -3.13 3.89
CA HIS A 31 -4.86 -4.19 3.37
C HIS A 31 -3.53 -4.31 4.13
N TYR A 32 -3.40 -3.63 5.27
CA TYR A 32 -2.21 -3.60 6.12
C TYR A 32 -0.96 -3.05 5.42
N ILE A 33 -1.16 -2.18 4.42
CA ILE A 33 -0.08 -1.51 3.68
C ILE A 33 0.19 -0.14 4.30
N GLN A 34 1.46 0.16 4.56
CA GLN A 34 1.88 1.41 5.19
C GLN A 34 2.09 2.52 4.15
N PRO A 35 1.96 3.81 4.52
CA PRO A 35 2.14 4.93 3.59
C PRO A 35 3.54 5.03 2.96
N ASP A 36 4.55 4.43 3.59
CA ASP A 36 5.94 4.37 3.15
C ASP A 36 6.32 3.00 2.55
N ASP A 37 5.36 2.07 2.42
CA ASP A 37 5.55 0.84 1.66
C ASP A 37 5.40 1.12 0.16
N TYR A 38 6.29 0.52 -0.64
CA TYR A 38 6.23 0.51 -2.09
C TYR A 38 5.95 -0.90 -2.58
N PHE A 39 5.15 -1.01 -3.63
CA PHE A 39 5.16 -2.21 -4.47
C PHE A 39 6.26 -2.06 -5.52
N VAL A 40 7.08 -3.08 -5.69
CA VAL A 40 8.23 -3.05 -6.59
C VAL A 40 8.30 -4.30 -7.45
N SER A 41 8.80 -4.17 -8.67
CA SER A 41 9.10 -5.31 -9.55
C SER A 41 10.48 -5.19 -10.17
N ARG A 42 11.03 -6.33 -10.59
CA ARG A 42 12.25 -6.39 -11.41
C ARG A 42 11.96 -6.18 -12.89
N GLU A 43 10.70 -6.36 -13.29
CA GLU A 43 10.26 -6.30 -14.68
C GLU A 43 9.32 -5.12 -14.88
N GLU A 44 9.33 -4.55 -16.08
CA GLU A 44 8.34 -3.56 -16.50
C GLU A 44 7.05 -4.25 -16.92
N TYR A 45 5.89 -3.71 -16.51
CA TYR A 45 4.59 -4.23 -16.90
C TYR A 45 4.11 -3.60 -18.22
N ASN A 46 4.28 -4.33 -19.32
CA ASN A 46 3.91 -3.92 -20.67
C ASN A 46 2.75 -4.80 -21.19
N ASP A 47 3.08 -5.96 -21.76
CA ASP A 47 2.14 -6.85 -22.45
C ASP A 47 1.94 -8.20 -21.74
N GLN A 48 2.59 -8.40 -20.58
CA GLN A 48 2.41 -9.61 -19.79
C GLN A 48 0.96 -9.73 -19.30
N THR A 49 0.50 -10.97 -19.14
CA THR A 49 -0.78 -11.27 -18.48
C THR A 49 -0.81 -10.68 -17.06
N TYR A 50 0.27 -10.88 -16.30
CA TYR A 50 0.51 -10.27 -15.01
C TYR A 50 2.02 -10.24 -14.75
N ILE A 51 2.45 -9.47 -13.75
CA ILE A 51 3.80 -9.58 -13.17
C ILE A 51 3.71 -9.70 -11.66
N ASN A 52 4.70 -10.35 -11.05
CA ASN A 52 4.85 -10.31 -9.60
C ASN A 52 5.33 -8.93 -9.16
N VAL A 53 4.77 -8.48 -8.05
CA VAL A 53 5.20 -7.27 -7.32
C VAL A 53 5.41 -7.63 -5.87
N TYR A 54 6.34 -6.94 -5.23
CA TYR A 54 6.74 -7.24 -3.86
C TYR A 54 6.61 -6.00 -3.01
N LEU A 55 6.15 -6.17 -1.78
CA LEU A 55 6.14 -5.10 -0.80
C LEU A 55 7.57 -4.81 -0.34
N ALA A 56 7.98 -3.55 -0.36
CA ALA A 56 9.34 -3.14 -0.02
C ALA A 56 9.40 -1.75 0.62
N LYS A 57 10.48 -1.50 1.36
CA LYS A 57 10.86 -0.20 1.89
C LYS A 57 11.91 0.46 1.00
N GLU A 58 11.74 1.75 0.71
CA GLU A 58 12.75 2.54 0.00
C GLU A 58 13.95 2.80 0.90
N MET A 59 15.14 2.39 0.45
CA MET A 59 16.40 2.60 1.13
C MET A 59 17.14 3.80 0.55
N THR A 60 17.17 3.90 -0.77
CA THR A 60 17.78 5.01 -1.51
C THR A 60 16.79 5.53 -2.55
N PRO A 61 16.34 6.80 -2.46
CA PRO A 61 15.34 7.32 -3.38
C PRO A 61 15.80 7.41 -4.83
N ALA A 62 14.86 7.18 -5.75
CA ALA A 62 15.12 7.29 -7.17
C ALA A 62 15.42 8.73 -7.61
N SER A 63 16.52 8.90 -8.36
CA SER A 63 17.01 10.16 -8.89
C SER A 63 17.47 10.00 -10.34
N ALA A 64 16.93 10.81 -11.24
CA ALA A 64 17.35 10.82 -12.64
C ALA A 64 18.84 11.10 -12.81
N THR A 65 19.42 11.93 -11.93
CA THR A 65 20.83 12.36 -12.02
C THR A 65 21.78 11.55 -11.16
N LYS A 66 21.34 11.02 -10.01
CA LYS A 66 22.22 10.31 -9.07
C LYS A 66 22.14 8.79 -9.18
N THR A 67 20.99 8.26 -9.59
CA THR A 67 20.73 6.82 -9.58
C THR A 67 20.13 6.32 -10.91
N LYS A 68 20.29 7.10 -12.00
CA LYS A 68 19.78 6.77 -13.35
C LYS A 68 18.27 6.48 -13.37
N GLY A 69 17.52 7.06 -12.44
CA GLY A 69 16.09 6.87 -12.27
C GLY A 69 15.67 5.65 -11.44
N GLU A 70 16.60 4.89 -10.88
CA GLU A 70 16.33 3.71 -10.03
C GLU A 70 16.33 4.07 -8.55
N GLY A 71 15.42 3.48 -7.78
CA GLY A 71 15.51 3.46 -6.32
C GLY A 71 16.07 2.13 -5.84
N GLU A 72 16.72 2.14 -4.68
CA GLU A 72 17.08 0.92 -3.96
C GLU A 72 15.98 0.58 -2.97
N PHE A 73 15.49 -0.66 -3.01
CA PHE A 73 14.40 -1.12 -2.17
C PHE A 73 14.79 -2.41 -1.44
N MET A 74 14.32 -2.55 -0.20
CA MET A 74 14.45 -3.76 0.61
C MET A 74 13.09 -4.42 0.74
N GLN A 75 12.94 -5.65 0.25
CA GLN A 75 11.70 -6.41 0.39
C GLN A 75 11.35 -6.65 1.85
N VAL A 76 10.06 -6.50 2.17
CA VAL A 76 9.53 -6.70 3.52
C VAL A 76 9.60 -8.18 3.92
N THR A 77 9.36 -9.08 2.96
CA THR A 77 9.23 -10.52 3.21
C THR A 77 10.54 -11.19 3.61
N ASP A 78 11.64 -10.88 2.92
CA ASP A 78 12.92 -11.60 3.09
C ASP A 78 14.15 -10.70 3.28
N GLY A 79 13.96 -9.37 3.31
CA GLY A 79 15.04 -8.41 3.49
C GLY A 79 15.99 -8.27 2.30
N LYS A 80 15.74 -8.92 1.16
CA LYS A 80 16.59 -8.77 -0.03
C LYS A 80 16.48 -7.36 -0.60
N LYS A 81 17.62 -6.84 -1.05
CA LYS A 81 17.73 -5.52 -1.66
C LYS A 81 17.88 -5.60 -3.17
N TYR A 82 17.31 -4.66 -3.89
CA TYR A 82 17.58 -4.46 -5.33
C TYR A 82 17.26 -3.05 -5.79
N TRP A 83 17.90 -2.69 -6.90
CA TRP A 83 17.66 -1.46 -7.63
C TRP A 83 16.61 -1.69 -8.72
N THR A 84 15.64 -0.79 -8.83
CA THR A 84 14.63 -0.85 -9.89
C THR A 84 14.02 0.52 -10.19
N LYS A 85 13.54 0.70 -11.42
CA LYS A 85 12.70 1.85 -11.85
C LYS A 85 11.21 1.56 -11.66
N ASN A 86 10.85 0.30 -11.46
CA ASN A 86 9.47 -0.19 -11.41
C ASN A 86 9.02 -0.25 -9.94
N PHE A 87 8.68 0.92 -9.40
CA PHE A 87 8.18 1.07 -8.03
C PHE A 87 6.88 1.90 -8.03
N TYR A 88 5.96 1.51 -7.16
CA TYR A 88 4.58 1.98 -7.19
C TYR A 88 4.09 2.26 -5.78
N ILE A 89 3.60 3.48 -5.56
CA ILE A 89 2.78 3.81 -4.40
C ILE A 89 1.33 3.52 -4.78
N THR A 90 0.58 2.95 -3.85
CA THR A 90 -0.80 2.55 -4.11
C THR A 90 -1.75 2.98 -3.01
N ARG A 91 -3.04 2.99 -3.33
CA ARG A 91 -4.14 3.02 -2.36
C ARG A 91 -5.16 1.96 -2.73
N ILE A 92 -6.04 1.63 -1.79
CA ILE A 92 -7.22 0.81 -2.08
C ILE A 92 -8.06 1.48 -3.18
N ALA A 93 -8.52 0.67 -4.13
CA ALA A 93 -9.37 1.11 -5.22
C ALA A 93 -10.74 1.53 -4.71
N THR A 94 -11.32 2.54 -5.35
CA THR A 94 -12.71 2.95 -5.20
C THR A 94 -13.48 2.56 -6.45
N ASP A 95 -14.81 2.56 -6.39
CA ASP A 95 -15.66 2.26 -7.56
C ASP A 95 -15.33 3.12 -8.79
N LYS A 96 -14.82 4.35 -8.60
CA LYS A 96 -14.41 5.26 -9.68
C LYS A 96 -13.17 4.79 -10.45
N ASP A 97 -12.37 3.92 -9.84
CA ASP A 97 -11.14 3.38 -10.41
C ASP A 97 -11.38 2.10 -11.23
N LEU A 98 -12.54 1.45 -11.06
CA LEU A 98 -12.86 0.14 -11.63
C LEU A 98 -13.27 0.26 -13.10
N LYS A 99 -12.28 0.49 -13.96
CA LYS A 99 -12.45 0.73 -15.40
C LYS A 99 -11.52 -0.17 -16.21
N LEU A 100 -11.94 -0.49 -17.43
CA LEU A 100 -11.13 -1.25 -18.38
C LEU A 100 -9.77 -0.57 -18.60
N GLY A 101 -8.71 -1.39 -18.67
CA GLY A 101 -7.36 -0.92 -18.94
C GLY A 101 -6.59 -0.40 -17.72
N VAL A 102 -7.23 -0.24 -16.56
CA VAL A 102 -6.56 0.20 -15.34
C VAL A 102 -5.62 -0.89 -14.81
N LYS A 103 -4.37 -0.51 -14.53
CA LYS A 103 -3.37 -1.36 -13.86
C LYS A 103 -3.70 -1.40 -12.36
N VAL A 104 -3.83 -2.60 -11.82
CA VAL A 104 -4.16 -2.85 -10.41
C VAL A 104 -3.15 -3.82 -9.80
N ILE A 105 -2.91 -3.67 -8.50
CA ILE A 105 -2.13 -4.60 -7.68
C ILE A 105 -3.08 -5.37 -6.79
N ILE A 106 -2.88 -6.69 -6.72
CA ILE A 106 -3.83 -7.67 -6.19
C ILE A 106 -3.09 -8.61 -5.25
N PHE A 107 -3.70 -8.94 -4.11
CA PHE A 107 -3.20 -9.97 -3.22
C PHE A 107 -3.45 -11.36 -3.80
N ASP A 108 -2.41 -12.19 -3.86
CA ASP A 108 -2.41 -13.49 -4.56
C ASP A 108 -2.96 -14.63 -3.69
N ARG A 109 -4.17 -14.45 -3.17
CA ARG A 109 -4.93 -15.49 -2.46
C ARG A 109 -6.38 -15.49 -2.91
N SER A 110 -6.91 -16.67 -3.19
CA SER A 110 -8.29 -16.86 -3.63
C SER A 110 -9.14 -17.61 -2.61
N ASN A 111 -10.44 -17.34 -2.64
CA ASN A 111 -11.49 -18.16 -2.04
C ASN A 111 -12.45 -18.64 -3.14
N GLU A 112 -13.62 -19.17 -2.76
CA GLU A 112 -14.61 -19.68 -3.70
C GLU A 112 -15.14 -18.61 -4.68
N ASP A 113 -15.17 -17.34 -4.26
CA ASP A 113 -15.71 -16.22 -5.05
C ASP A 113 -14.67 -15.53 -5.94
N GLY A 114 -13.38 -15.75 -5.67
CA GLY A 114 -12.26 -15.19 -6.45
C GLY A 114 -11.08 -14.77 -5.57
N TYR A 115 -10.17 -13.98 -6.14
CA TYR A 115 -9.04 -13.41 -5.39
C TYR A 115 -9.51 -12.39 -4.36
N ARG A 116 -9.17 -12.61 -3.09
CA ARG A 116 -9.63 -11.85 -1.92
C ARG A 116 -8.54 -10.97 -1.32
N ALA A 117 -8.96 -9.93 -0.60
CA ALA A 117 -8.07 -9.09 0.18
C ALA A 117 -7.29 -9.93 1.24
N PRO A 118 -6.13 -9.47 1.72
CA PRO A 118 -5.46 -10.10 2.85
C PRO A 118 -6.37 -10.04 4.08
N GLU A 119 -6.41 -11.13 4.86
CA GLU A 119 -7.22 -11.23 6.08
C GLU A 119 -6.44 -10.86 7.34
N SER A 120 -5.12 -10.72 7.21
CA SER A 120 -4.24 -10.32 8.29
C SER A 120 -3.03 -9.56 7.79
N LYS A 121 -2.40 -8.83 8.71
CA LYS A 121 -1.11 -8.17 8.47
C LYS A 121 0.00 -9.15 8.10
N GLU A 122 -0.02 -10.36 8.67
CA GLU A 122 0.95 -11.38 8.34
C GLU A 122 0.83 -11.77 6.86
N GLU A 123 -0.38 -12.13 6.42
CA GLU A 123 -0.67 -12.42 5.01
C GLU A 123 -0.20 -11.29 4.08
N ALA A 124 -0.62 -10.05 4.35
CA ALA A 124 -0.31 -8.91 3.50
C ALA A 124 1.20 -8.67 3.30
N ARG A 125 2.02 -9.02 4.30
CA ARG A 125 3.46 -8.72 4.33
C ARG A 125 4.35 -9.89 3.93
N THR A 126 3.86 -11.13 4.02
CA THR A 126 4.67 -12.32 3.73
C THR A 126 4.25 -13.07 2.47
N GLU A 127 3.00 -12.92 2.02
CA GLU A 127 2.48 -13.62 0.84
C GLU A 127 2.62 -12.78 -0.44
N ASN A 128 2.30 -13.39 -1.58
CA ASN A 128 2.52 -12.81 -2.90
C ASN A 128 1.49 -11.74 -3.29
N TRP A 129 1.95 -10.83 -4.14
CA TRP A 129 1.12 -9.83 -4.81
C TRP A 129 1.46 -9.82 -6.30
N PHE A 130 0.47 -9.52 -7.13
CA PHE A 130 0.68 -9.39 -8.58
C PHE A 130 0.01 -8.14 -9.14
N MET A 131 0.58 -7.63 -10.23
CA MET A 131 0.02 -6.54 -11.01
C MET A 131 -0.62 -7.10 -12.29
N ALA A 132 -1.84 -6.67 -12.57
CA ALA A 132 -2.59 -7.03 -13.77
C ALA A 132 -3.41 -5.83 -14.28
N LYS A 133 -4.10 -6.01 -15.41
CA LYS A 133 -4.94 -4.98 -16.04
C LYS A 133 -6.41 -5.41 -16.00
N ILE A 134 -7.32 -4.53 -15.60
CA ILE A 134 -8.77 -4.82 -15.66
C ILE A 134 -9.19 -4.99 -17.13
N THR A 135 -9.83 -6.13 -17.43
CA THR A 135 -10.30 -6.50 -18.78
C THR A 135 -11.81 -6.68 -18.85
N ASP A 136 -12.50 -6.87 -17.72
CA ASP A 136 -13.96 -6.89 -17.66
C ASP A 136 -14.49 -6.30 -16.35
N THR A 137 -15.61 -5.59 -16.45
CA THR A 137 -16.36 -4.99 -15.33
C THR A 137 -17.85 -5.40 -15.34
N SER A 138 -18.23 -6.34 -16.21
CA SER A 138 -19.60 -6.83 -16.37
C SER A 138 -20.19 -7.41 -15.07
N ASP A 139 -19.37 -8.05 -14.25
CA ASP A 139 -19.74 -8.63 -12.95
C ASP A 139 -19.56 -7.67 -11.76
N LEU A 140 -19.36 -6.36 -11.99
CA LEU A 140 -19.14 -5.40 -10.90
C LEU A 140 -20.33 -5.30 -9.94
N PHE A 141 -21.54 -5.56 -10.42
CA PHE A 141 -22.75 -5.64 -9.58
C PHE A 141 -22.70 -6.78 -8.55
N LYS A 142 -21.86 -7.80 -8.79
CA LYS A 142 -21.55 -8.88 -7.83
C LYS A 142 -20.32 -8.55 -6.98
N GLY A 143 -19.73 -7.37 -7.14
CA GLY A 143 -18.49 -6.98 -6.48
C GLY A 143 -17.23 -7.64 -7.05
N ILE A 144 -17.26 -8.07 -8.32
CA ILE A 144 -16.15 -8.78 -8.98
C ILE A 144 -15.72 -8.01 -10.23
N VAL A 145 -14.41 -7.97 -10.48
CA VAL A 145 -13.84 -7.57 -11.79
C VAL A 145 -13.02 -8.72 -12.36
N THR A 146 -12.86 -8.75 -13.68
CA THR A 146 -11.92 -9.67 -14.34
C THR A 146 -10.68 -8.90 -14.75
N VAL A 147 -9.51 -9.48 -14.51
CA VAL A 147 -8.23 -8.94 -14.98
C VAL A 147 -7.63 -9.80 -16.08
N SER A 148 -6.57 -9.30 -16.71
CA SER A 148 -5.77 -10.03 -17.69
C SER A 148 -5.40 -11.43 -17.18
N GLY A 149 -5.62 -12.44 -18.01
CA GLY A 149 -5.53 -13.85 -17.62
C GLY A 149 -6.87 -14.49 -17.26
N GLY A 150 -7.95 -13.70 -17.21
CA GLY A 150 -9.29 -14.20 -16.88
C GLY A 150 -9.52 -14.40 -15.37
N TYR A 151 -8.62 -13.89 -14.54
CA TYR A 151 -8.73 -14.01 -13.08
C TYR A 151 -9.83 -13.10 -12.54
N LYS A 152 -10.69 -13.66 -11.68
CA LYS A 152 -11.77 -12.95 -11.00
C LYS A 152 -11.29 -12.40 -9.68
N ILE A 153 -11.42 -11.09 -9.48
CA ILE A 153 -10.91 -10.38 -8.32
C ILE A 153 -12.09 -9.76 -7.57
N LEU A 154 -12.19 -10.03 -6.27
CA LEU A 154 -13.13 -9.35 -5.40
C LEU A 154 -12.75 -7.87 -5.33
N LYS A 155 -13.73 -6.96 -5.42
CA LYS A 155 -13.49 -5.52 -5.51
C LYS A 155 -12.68 -4.96 -4.34
N ASN A 156 -12.79 -5.58 -3.17
CA ASN A 156 -12.06 -5.19 -1.97
C ASN A 156 -10.58 -5.60 -2.01
N ASN A 157 -10.11 -6.38 -3.00
CA ASN A 157 -8.71 -6.80 -3.15
C ASN A 157 -7.92 -5.94 -4.16
N LEU A 158 -8.48 -4.83 -4.61
CA LEU A 158 -7.88 -4.03 -5.67
C LEU A 158 -7.14 -2.83 -5.09
N ARG A 159 -5.88 -2.67 -5.48
CA ARG A 159 -5.09 -1.47 -5.22
C ARG A 159 -4.76 -0.77 -6.53
N VAL A 160 -4.89 0.55 -6.57
CA VAL A 160 -4.55 1.37 -7.75
C VAL A 160 -3.29 2.17 -7.51
N ILE A 161 -2.51 2.36 -8.57
CA ILE A 161 -1.25 3.11 -8.55
C ILE A 161 -1.55 4.61 -8.47
N ILE A 162 -0.90 5.30 -7.54
CA ILE A 162 -1.02 6.75 -7.37
C ILE A 162 0.13 7.44 -8.13
N PRO A 163 -0.12 8.54 -8.87
CA PRO A 163 0.93 9.35 -9.46
C PRO A 163 1.92 9.87 -8.40
N LYS A 164 3.22 9.82 -8.70
CA LYS A 164 4.30 10.28 -7.81
C LYS A 164 4.16 11.73 -7.32
N ALA A 165 3.39 12.58 -7.99
CA ALA A 165 3.23 14.00 -7.67
C ALA A 165 2.42 14.29 -6.38
N THR A 166 1.70 13.31 -5.82
CA THR A 166 0.78 13.54 -4.69
C THR A 166 1.29 13.05 -3.33
N VAL A 167 2.50 12.48 -3.25
CA VAL A 167 3.08 12.03 -1.98
C VAL A 167 4.34 12.83 -1.72
N THR A 168 4.20 13.98 -1.05
CA THR A 168 5.34 14.61 -0.37
C THR A 168 5.64 13.75 0.85
N PRO A 169 6.79 13.07 0.96
CA PRO A 169 7.16 12.38 2.19
C PRO A 169 7.25 13.45 3.27
N LYS A 170 6.37 13.38 4.26
CA LYS A 170 6.37 14.27 5.42
C LYS A 170 7.57 13.88 6.30
N GLY A 171 8.76 14.33 5.91
CA GLY A 171 10.00 13.97 6.60
C GLY A 171 11.31 14.25 5.86
N GLY A 172 11.28 14.77 4.62
CA GLY A 172 12.51 15.18 3.92
C GLY A 172 12.92 16.62 4.24
N LYS A 173 13.49 16.86 5.42
CA LYS A 173 14.39 17.99 5.70
C LYS A 173 15.48 17.56 6.66
#